data_AF-A0A0K0DC34-F1
#
_entry.id   AF-A0A0K0DC34-F1
#
_cell.length_a   1.000
_cell.length_b   1.000
_cell.length_c   1.000
_cell.angle_alpha   90.00
_cell.angle_beta   90.00
_cell.angle_gamma   90.00
#
_symmetry.space_group_name_H-M   'P 1'
#
loop_
_entity.id
_entity.type
_entity.pdbx_description
1 polymer ?
#
loop_
_entity_poly.entity_id
_entity_poly.type
_entity_poly.pdbx_seq_one_letter_code
_entity_poly.pdbx_strand_id
1 'polypeptide(L)'
;MKAESSKVTKRRLSPETLELIRHRGITWAAGNSELTSELAKQCRQAMKEDLKERRAAVMIEAAEAGKSIRKARRSCANYKTKMIAFQRPDGTITASRKAMEKIIHDYYSDLFDIHVHLSS
;
A
#
# COMPACT_ATOMS: atom_id res chain seq x y z
N MET A 1 -6.06 -21.98 28.91
CA MET A 1 -5.23 -20.84 28.50
C MET A 1 -5.82 -20.24 27.23
N LYS A 2 -6.63 -19.18 27.36
CA LYS A 2 -7.27 -18.52 26.20
C LYS A 2 -6.23 -17.61 25.56
N ALA A 3 -5.84 -17.90 24.33
CA ALA A 3 -5.04 -16.99 23.52
C ALA A 3 -5.91 -15.78 23.17
N GLU A 4 -5.65 -14.67 23.83
CA GLU A 4 -6.10 -13.36 23.37
C GLU A 4 -5.40 -13.10 22.04
N SER A 5 -6.03 -13.48 20.94
CA SER A 5 -5.62 -13.07 19.60
C SER A 5 -5.81 -11.56 19.53
N SER A 6 -4.80 -10.83 19.97
CA SER A 6 -4.82 -9.38 20.08
C SER A 6 -5.14 -8.82 18.69
N LYS A 7 -6.14 -7.94 18.65
CA LYS A 7 -6.57 -7.24 17.43
C LYS A 7 -5.43 -6.41 16.80
N VAL A 8 -4.28 -6.34 17.47
CA VAL A 8 -3.00 -5.73 17.06
C VAL A 8 -2.38 -6.42 15.84
N THR A 9 -2.62 -7.73 15.64
CA THR A 9 -1.98 -8.51 14.55
C THR A 9 -2.49 -8.22 13.13
N LYS A 10 -3.59 -7.43 12.97
CA LYS A 10 -4.14 -7.15 11.63
C LYS A 10 -3.50 -5.95 10.93
N ARG A 11 -2.85 -5.05 11.66
CA ARG A 11 -2.25 -3.85 11.05
C ARG A 11 -0.92 -4.21 10.40
N ARG A 12 -0.73 -3.77 9.15
CA ARG A 12 0.49 -4.07 8.38
C ARG A 12 1.67 -3.16 8.72
N LEU A 13 1.36 -2.00 9.26
CA LEU A 13 2.29 -0.93 9.59
C LEU A 13 2.06 -0.54 11.05
N SER A 14 3.13 -0.11 11.69
CA SER A 14 3.08 0.46 13.03
C SER A 14 2.32 1.80 13.00
N PRO A 15 1.73 2.22 14.14
CA PRO A 15 1.10 3.53 14.25
C PRO A 15 2.08 4.67 13.96
N GLU A 16 3.35 4.51 14.34
CA GLU A 16 4.43 5.47 14.10
C GLU A 16 4.70 5.65 12.60
N THR A 17 4.78 4.56 11.83
CA THR A 17 4.94 4.63 10.37
C THR A 17 3.74 5.32 9.71
N LEU A 18 2.52 5.12 10.22
CA LEU A 18 1.32 5.78 9.71
C LEU A 18 1.36 7.28 9.96
N GLU A 19 1.77 7.72 11.15
CA GLU A 19 1.95 9.14 11.48
C GLU A 19 3.01 9.79 10.56
N LEU A 20 4.13 9.12 10.28
CA LEU A 20 5.15 9.61 9.33
C LEU A 20 4.59 9.80 7.92
N ILE A 21 3.74 8.88 7.44
CA ILE A 21 3.09 8.99 6.14
C ILE A 21 2.12 10.19 6.10
N ARG A 22 1.37 10.41 7.18
CA ARG A 22 0.46 11.57 7.30
C ARG A 22 1.26 12.88 7.30
N HIS A 23 2.32 12.95 8.09
CA HIS A 23 3.21 14.12 8.15
C HIS A 23 3.80 14.44 6.78
N ARG A 24 4.30 13.44 6.05
CA ARG A 24 4.77 13.62 4.66
C ARG A 24 3.71 14.23 3.75
N GLY A 25 2.44 13.82 3.88
CA GLY A 25 1.33 14.37 3.10
C GLY A 25 1.07 15.85 3.39
N ILE A 26 1.14 16.25 4.67
CA ILE A 26 1.00 17.65 5.09
C ILE A 26 2.18 18.47 4.56
N THR A 27 3.41 17.98 4.70
CA THR A 27 4.61 18.69 4.21
C THR A 27 4.62 18.81 2.68
N TRP A 28 4.13 17.80 1.97
CA TRP A 28 3.94 17.86 0.52
C TRP A 28 2.95 18.96 0.14
N ALA A 29 1.80 19.04 0.81
CA ALA A 29 0.79 20.08 0.56
C ALA A 29 1.31 21.50 0.87
N ALA A 30 2.24 21.64 1.82
CA ALA A 30 2.88 22.90 2.17
C ALA A 30 3.95 23.37 1.15
N GLY A 31 4.29 22.57 0.13
CA GLY A 31 5.24 22.95 -0.93
C GLY A 31 6.73 22.83 -0.54
N ASN A 32 7.05 22.17 0.58
CA ASN A 32 8.42 22.06 1.08
C ASN A 32 9.16 20.84 0.49
N SER A 33 9.72 20.99 -0.71
CA SER A 33 10.32 19.92 -1.53
C SER A 33 11.44 19.13 -0.83
N GLU A 34 12.37 19.82 -0.16
CA GLU A 34 13.55 19.20 0.47
C GLU A 34 13.15 18.34 1.67
N LEU A 35 12.37 18.91 2.60
CA LEU A 35 11.85 18.19 3.77
C LEU A 35 10.94 17.02 3.37
N THR A 36 10.17 17.18 2.30
CA THR A 36 9.32 16.12 1.75
C THR A 36 10.16 14.95 1.24
N SER A 37 11.30 15.24 0.60
CA SER A 37 12.21 14.20 0.11
C SER A 37 12.82 13.37 1.26
N GLU A 38 13.15 14.03 2.37
CA GLU A 38 13.73 13.39 3.55
C GLU A 38 12.68 12.55 4.29
N LEU A 39 11.48 13.11 4.51
CA LEU A 39 10.34 12.37 5.04
C LEU A 39 9.96 11.17 4.16
N ALA A 40 10.08 11.29 2.84
CA ALA A 40 9.84 10.18 1.93
C ALA A 40 10.87 9.05 2.10
N LYS A 41 12.15 9.37 2.37
CA LYS A 41 13.18 8.36 2.69
C LYS A 41 12.85 7.67 4.01
N GLN A 42 12.52 8.43 5.05
CA GLN A 42 12.15 7.91 6.36
C GLN A 42 10.92 7.01 6.28
N CYS A 43 9.86 7.43 5.59
CA CYS A 43 8.67 6.60 5.36
C CYS A 43 9.03 5.27 4.69
N ARG A 44 9.88 5.28 3.66
CA ARG A 44 10.29 4.05 2.95
C ARG A 44 11.08 3.11 3.87
N GLN A 45 11.94 3.65 4.73
CA GLN A 45 12.73 2.87 5.67
C GLN A 45 11.83 2.24 6.75
N ALA A 46 10.97 3.04 7.40
CA ALA A 46 10.05 2.57 8.43
C ALA A 46 9.09 1.49 7.89
N MET A 47 8.53 1.70 6.70
CA MET A 47 7.68 0.68 6.05
C MET A 47 8.45 -0.61 5.75
N LYS A 48 9.72 -0.54 5.38
CA LYS A 48 10.56 -1.72 5.10
C LYS A 48 10.79 -2.54 6.38
N GLU A 49 11.02 -1.86 7.49
CA GLU A 49 11.25 -2.47 8.80
C GLU A 49 9.97 -3.13 9.34
N ASP A 50 8.85 -2.41 9.35
CA ASP A 50 7.53 -2.95 9.74
C ASP A 50 7.18 -4.22 8.95
N LEU A 51 7.43 -4.21 7.64
CA LEU A 51 7.15 -5.37 6.79
C LEU A 51 8.09 -6.54 7.05
N LYS A 52 9.34 -6.29 7.48
CA LYS A 52 10.29 -7.34 7.88
C LYS A 52 9.87 -7.96 9.21
N GLU A 53 9.49 -7.14 10.18
CA GLU A 53 9.00 -7.57 11.48
C GLU A 53 7.72 -8.39 11.35
N ARG A 54 6.74 -7.89 10.58
CA ARG A 54 5.50 -8.62 10.32
C ARG A 54 5.73 -9.99 9.68
N ARG A 55 6.71 -10.10 8.78
CA ARG A 55 7.06 -11.42 8.21
C ARG A 55 7.60 -12.36 9.27
N ALA A 56 8.46 -11.88 10.16
CA ALA A 56 8.97 -12.69 11.26
C ALA A 56 7.82 -13.14 12.18
N ALA A 57 6.95 -12.21 12.58
CA ALA A 57 5.79 -12.50 13.42
C ALA A 57 4.84 -13.54 12.80
N VAL A 58 4.50 -13.41 11.51
CA VAL A 58 3.63 -14.37 10.82
C VAL A 58 4.26 -15.78 10.75
N MET A 59 5.59 -15.86 10.65
CA MET A 59 6.29 -17.14 10.62
C MET A 59 6.33 -17.80 12.00
N ILE A 60 6.52 -17.00 13.06
CA ILE A 60 6.45 -17.47 14.45
C ILE A 60 5.04 -17.96 14.77
N GLU A 61 4.01 -17.16 14.46
CA GLU A 61 2.60 -17.55 14.68
C GLU A 61 2.25 -18.86 13.94
N ALA A 62 2.76 -19.04 12.72
CA ALA A 62 2.54 -20.27 11.97
C ALA A 62 3.23 -21.48 12.61
N ALA A 63 4.44 -21.31 13.14
CA ALA A 63 5.17 -22.37 13.83
C ALA A 63 4.46 -22.76 15.14
N GLU A 64 4.06 -21.78 15.95
CA GLU A 64 3.32 -22.00 17.20
C GLU A 64 1.97 -22.68 16.96
N ALA A 65 1.25 -22.28 15.92
CA ALA A 65 -0.06 -22.84 15.59
C ALA A 65 0.02 -24.19 14.83
N GLY A 66 1.22 -24.76 14.60
CA GLY A 66 1.40 -25.98 13.82
C GLY A 66 0.94 -25.87 12.36
N LYS A 67 0.86 -24.64 11.83
CA LYS A 67 0.42 -24.36 10.46
C LYS A 67 1.57 -24.55 9.48
N SER A 68 1.24 -24.78 8.21
CA SER A 68 2.26 -24.91 7.15
C SER A 68 3.05 -23.62 6.97
N ILE A 69 4.33 -23.64 7.36
CA ILE A 69 5.30 -22.56 7.18
C ILE A 69 5.38 -22.12 5.70
N ARG A 70 5.26 -23.08 4.76
CA ARG A 70 5.26 -22.81 3.32
C ARG A 70 4.09 -21.92 2.90
N LYS A 71 2.91 -22.14 3.47
CA LYS A 71 1.70 -21.36 3.17
C LYS A 71 1.78 -19.97 3.83
N ALA A 72 2.28 -19.88 5.06
CA ALA A 72 2.52 -18.61 5.76
C ALA A 72 3.52 -17.71 5.00
N ARG A 73 4.60 -18.29 4.49
CA ARG A 73 5.55 -17.56 3.63
C ARG A 73 4.88 -17.04 2.35
N ARG A 74 3.99 -17.83 1.74
CA ARG A 74 3.26 -17.44 0.52
C ARG A 74 2.29 -16.28 0.79
N SER A 75 1.52 -16.31 1.87
CA SER A 75 0.61 -15.21 2.22
C SER A 75 1.36 -13.90 2.49
N CYS A 76 2.58 -13.96 3.03
CA CYS A 76 3.47 -12.81 3.18
C CYS A 76 4.03 -12.26 1.85
N ALA A 77 4.10 -13.06 0.79
CA ALA A 77 4.68 -12.69 -0.50
C ALA A 77 3.69 -12.00 -1.47
N ASN A 78 2.42 -11.87 -1.10
CA ASN A 78 1.35 -11.41 -2.00
C ASN A 78 1.30 -9.87 -2.22
N TYR A 79 2.42 -9.16 -2.07
CA TYR A 79 2.52 -7.74 -2.44
C TYR A 79 3.18 -7.52 -3.81
N LYS A 80 3.55 -8.62 -4.48
CA LYS A 80 4.08 -8.63 -5.85
C LYS A 80 3.05 -9.14 -6.86
N THR A 81 1.76 -9.05 -6.53
CA THR A 81 0.71 -9.33 -7.52
C THR A 81 0.75 -8.17 -8.51
N LYS A 82 1.32 -8.40 -9.69
CA LYS A 82 1.16 -7.49 -10.82
C LYS A 82 -0.34 -7.32 -11.05
N MET A 83 -0.81 -6.11 -11.26
CA MET A 83 -2.17 -5.89 -11.74
C MET A 83 -2.39 -6.73 -12.99
N ILE A 84 -3.25 -7.75 -12.87
CA ILE A 84 -3.46 -8.73 -13.93
C ILE A 84 -4.42 -8.16 -14.96
N ALA A 85 -5.42 -7.39 -14.52
CA ALA A 85 -6.34 -6.69 -15.40
C ALA A 85 -7.02 -5.49 -14.70
N PHE A 86 -7.44 -4.50 -15.48
CA PHE A 86 -8.39 -3.46 -15.08
C PHE A 86 -9.75 -3.69 -15.72
N GLN A 87 -10.81 -3.24 -15.05
CA GLN A 87 -12.14 -3.17 -15.63
C GLN A 87 -12.43 -1.73 -16.04
N ARG A 88 -12.87 -1.53 -17.28
CA ARG A 88 -13.35 -0.25 -17.78
C ARG A 88 -14.79 0.01 -17.33
N PRO A 89 -15.26 1.29 -17.36
CA PRO A 89 -16.66 1.62 -17.11
C PRO A 89 -17.65 0.89 -18.04
N ASP A 90 -17.20 0.54 -19.26
CA ASP A 90 -17.95 -0.26 -20.23
C ASP A 90 -18.08 -1.76 -19.85
N GLY A 91 -17.48 -2.17 -18.73
CA GLY A 91 -17.48 -3.55 -18.23
C GLY A 91 -16.35 -4.44 -18.77
N THR A 92 -15.57 -3.97 -19.75
CA THR A 92 -14.52 -4.76 -20.40
C THR A 92 -13.31 -4.95 -19.49
N ILE A 93 -12.87 -6.20 -19.34
CA ILE A 93 -11.69 -6.56 -18.55
C ILE A 93 -10.45 -6.57 -19.45
N THR A 94 -9.46 -5.76 -19.09
CA THR A 94 -8.26 -5.52 -19.91
C THR A 94 -7.00 -5.89 -19.17
N ALA A 95 -6.22 -6.83 -19.71
CA ALA A 95 -4.95 -7.31 -19.15
C ALA A 95 -3.69 -6.78 -19.86
N SER A 96 -3.85 -6.02 -20.95
CA SER A 96 -2.72 -5.46 -21.71
C SER A 96 -2.15 -4.22 -21.03
N ARG A 97 -0.81 -4.14 -20.90
CA ARG A 97 -0.11 -2.99 -20.28
C ARG A 97 -0.48 -1.65 -20.91
N LYS A 98 -0.38 -1.54 -22.24
CA LYS A 98 -0.68 -0.29 -22.98
C LYS A 98 -2.13 0.15 -22.75
N ALA A 99 -3.04 -0.80 -22.68
CA ALA A 99 -4.45 -0.51 -22.50
C ALA A 99 -4.78 -0.19 -21.02
N MET A 100 -4.10 -0.80 -20.06
CA MET A 100 -4.17 -0.44 -18.64
C MET A 100 -3.60 0.97 -18.39
N GLU A 101 -2.47 1.32 -19.00
CA GLU A 101 -1.88 2.67 -18.94
C GLU A 101 -2.84 3.73 -19.49
N LYS A 102 -3.51 3.43 -20.60
CA LYS A 102 -4.53 4.32 -21.17
C LYS A 102 -5.69 4.54 -20.20
N ILE A 103 -6.22 3.48 -19.59
CA ILE A 103 -7.33 3.59 -18.62
C ILE A 103 -6.94 4.48 -17.42
N ILE A 104 -5.71 4.32 -16.92
CA ILE A 104 -5.20 5.16 -15.84
C ILE A 104 -5.10 6.62 -16.28
N HIS A 105 -4.56 6.87 -17.48
CA HIS A 105 -4.38 8.21 -17.99
C HIS A 105 -5.72 8.92 -18.21
N ASP A 106 -6.67 8.25 -18.88
CA ASP A 106 -8.02 8.77 -19.13
C ASP A 106 -8.70 9.14 -17.80
N TYR A 107 -8.64 8.25 -16.79
CA TYR A 107 -9.21 8.49 -15.46
C TYR A 107 -8.64 9.73 -14.76
N TYR A 108 -7.32 9.92 -14.81
CA TYR A 108 -6.68 11.07 -14.17
C TYR A 108 -6.90 12.36 -14.96
N SER A 109 -6.92 12.31 -16.29
CA SER A 109 -7.30 13.45 -17.13
C SER A 109 -8.70 13.94 -16.74
N ASP A 110 -9.69 13.05 -16.72
CA ASP A 110 -11.07 13.39 -16.34
C ASP A 110 -11.14 13.98 -14.92
N LEU A 111 -10.41 13.41 -13.96
CA LEU A 111 -10.42 13.87 -12.57
C LEU A 111 -9.85 15.31 -12.41
N PHE A 112 -8.82 15.66 -13.17
CA PHE A 112 -8.14 16.95 -13.06
C PHE A 112 -8.69 18.02 -14.02
N ASP A 113 -9.26 17.63 -15.17
CA ASP A 113 -9.90 18.55 -16.11
C ASP A 113 -11.20 19.15 -15.55
N ILE A 114 -11.89 18.46 -14.63
CA ILE A 114 -13.08 18.98 -13.92
C ILE A 114 -12.75 20.26 -13.13
N HIS A 115 -11.52 20.46 -12.65
CA HIS A 115 -11.16 21.64 -11.87
C HIS A 115 -11.02 22.92 -12.71
N VAL A 116 -10.87 22.80 -14.04
CA VAL A 116 -10.65 23.94 -14.95
C VAL A 116 -11.98 24.55 -15.45
N HIS A 117 -13.09 23.83 -15.37
CA HIS A 117 -14.41 24.33 -15.83
C HIS A 117 -15.33 24.81 -14.70
N LEU A 118 -14.96 24.58 -13.44
CA LEU A 118 -15.69 25.07 -12.26
C LEU A 118 -15.21 26.44 -11.76
N SER A 119 -14.22 27.06 -12.42
CA SER A 119 -13.63 28.35 -12.04
C SER A 119 -13.94 29.49 -13.02
N SER A 120 -15.03 29.42 -13.79
CA SER A 120 -15.54 30.51 -14.64
C SER A 120 -16.85 31.05 -14.11
#